data_AF-A0A485AJ81-F1
#
_entry.id   AF-A0A485AJ81-F1
#
_cell.length_a   1.000
_cell.length_b   1.000
_cell.length_c   1.000
_cell.angle_alpha   90.00
_cell.angle_beta   90.00
_cell.angle_gamma   90.00
#
_symmetry.space_group_name_H-M   'P 1'
#
loop_
_entity.id
_entity.type
_entity.pdbx_description
1 polymer ?
#
loop_
_entity_poly.entity_id
_entity_poly.type
_entity_poly.pdbx_seq_one_letter_code
_entity_poly.pdbx_strand_id
1 'polypeptide(L)'
;MLVEGYVAHSDIKSNNPNIAERLKRLAAKIMAEKPLTQATFDRYTQLMTRTPGVTVDANAQLPQNIYGAAAMQATSIQPRIWDISSTLDTRRNQNMAFVNGSLSNLTSYGDQLGVATLIPLDSSTRKSYLGLNYQQFLSDEGLMMQLKGSFYRDNPRDYSRLLNFTDGYLDSRQKTTQYNGGATFSYPVVLTGKQQFSINGGMDYTDRRNDNNIRAIVNNETQGGATVKTHVRYPALEFGMSGFQAYERASINGKLTLRQGVNAGSLADAAPIQGNDLVLYAVEKQY
;
A
#
# COMPACT_ATOMS: atom_id res chain seq x y z
N MET A 1 -26.52 20.91 -11.05
CA MET A 1 -26.15 21.90 -12.08
C MET A 1 -25.39 23.02 -11.37
N LEU A 2 -24.11 23.20 -11.68
CA LEU A 2 -23.30 24.29 -11.11
C LEU A 2 -23.49 25.51 -12.03
N VAL A 3 -24.01 26.61 -11.49
CA VAL A 3 -24.03 27.91 -12.16
C VAL A 3 -22.57 28.35 -12.34
N GLU A 4 -22.19 28.82 -13.54
CA GLU A 4 -20.86 29.36 -13.84
C GLU A 4 -20.43 30.34 -12.74
N GLY A 5 -19.53 29.89 -11.88
CA GLY A 5 -19.08 30.62 -10.70
C GLY A 5 -17.59 30.41 -10.50
N TYR A 6 -16.97 31.26 -9.69
CA TYR A 6 -15.59 31.12 -9.25
C TYR A 6 -15.55 31.08 -7.73
N VAL A 7 -14.56 30.39 -7.15
CA VAL A 7 -14.34 30.44 -5.70
C VAL A 7 -13.49 31.66 -5.38
N ALA A 8 -14.07 32.63 -4.66
CA ALA A 8 -13.39 33.88 -4.33
C ALA A 8 -12.54 33.77 -3.05
N HIS A 9 -12.87 32.83 -2.16
CA HIS A 9 -12.21 32.68 -0.86
C HIS A 9 -12.25 31.24 -0.35
N SER A 10 -11.25 30.87 0.45
CA SER A 10 -11.16 29.57 1.14
C SER A 10 -11.03 29.75 2.66
N ASP A 11 -11.94 29.15 3.43
CA ASP A 11 -11.86 29.04 4.89
C ASP A 11 -11.32 27.66 5.28
N ILE A 12 -10.09 27.63 5.79
CA ILE A 12 -9.37 26.38 6.11
C ILE A 12 -9.17 26.28 7.62
N LYS A 13 -9.72 25.21 8.21
CA LYS A 13 -9.65 24.95 9.64
C LYS A 13 -8.97 23.62 9.90
N SER A 14 -7.77 23.66 10.49
CA SER A 14 -7.11 22.46 10.98
C SER A 14 -6.31 22.72 12.24
N ASN A 15 -6.26 21.73 13.12
CA ASN A 15 -5.42 21.73 14.32
C ASN A 15 -3.98 21.27 14.05
N ASN A 16 -3.66 20.87 12.81
CA ASN A 16 -2.29 20.56 12.37
C ASN A 16 -1.86 21.57 11.28
N PRO A 17 -0.76 22.32 11.49
CA PRO A 17 -0.29 23.32 10.52
C PRO A 17 0.09 22.70 9.17
N ASN A 18 0.66 21.49 9.15
CA ASN A 18 1.04 20.79 7.93
C ASN A 18 -0.18 20.44 7.07
N ILE A 19 -1.26 19.97 7.71
CA ILE A 19 -2.53 19.71 7.02
C ILE A 19 -3.10 21.03 6.51
N ALA A 20 -3.13 22.08 7.34
CA ALA A 20 -3.63 23.39 6.92
C ALA A 20 -2.90 23.92 5.68
N GLU A 21 -1.56 23.83 5.64
CA GLU A 21 -0.76 24.22 4.48
C GLU A 21 -1.09 23.40 3.22
N ARG A 22 -1.21 22.08 3.35
CA ARG A 22 -1.61 21.20 2.25
C ARG A 22 -2.97 21.63 1.68
N LEU A 23 -3.97 21.79 2.55
CA LEU A 23 -5.31 22.20 2.16
C LEU A 23 -5.30 23.58 1.50
N LYS A 24 -4.46 24.51 1.96
CA LYS A 24 -4.28 25.84 1.34
C LYS A 24 -3.77 25.74 -0.09
N ARG A 25 -2.75 24.91 -0.34
CA ARG A 25 -2.21 24.73 -1.70
C ARG A 25 -3.24 24.11 -2.64
N LEU A 26 -3.99 23.11 -2.18
CA LEU A 26 -5.04 22.49 -2.98
C LEU A 26 -6.22 23.45 -3.23
N ALA A 27 -6.62 24.26 -2.24
CA ALA A 27 -7.66 25.26 -2.40
C ALA A 27 -7.24 26.37 -3.38
N ALA A 28 -5.97 26.78 -3.36
CA ALA A 28 -5.44 27.77 -4.29
C ALA A 28 -5.57 27.31 -5.75
N LYS A 29 -5.45 26.00 -6.04
CA LYS A 29 -5.67 25.45 -7.37
C LYS A 29 -7.12 25.59 -7.84
N ILE A 30 -8.08 25.35 -6.96
CA ILE A 30 -9.51 25.58 -7.25
C ILE A 30 -9.77 27.06 -7.54
N MET A 31 -9.19 27.96 -6.74
CA MET A 31 -9.39 29.41 -6.88
C MET A 31 -8.70 30.03 -8.12
N ALA A 32 -7.65 29.39 -8.61
CA ALA A 32 -6.91 29.85 -9.78
C ALA A 32 -7.67 29.64 -11.09
N GLU A 33 -8.59 28.67 -11.16
CA GLU A 33 -9.37 28.38 -12.36
C GLU A 33 -10.61 29.28 -12.48
N LYS A 34 -10.74 29.96 -13.62
CA LYS A 34 -11.85 30.88 -13.92
C LYS A 34 -12.30 30.72 -15.38
N PRO A 35 -13.57 30.34 -15.65
CA PRO A 35 -14.59 29.89 -14.70
C PRO A 35 -14.24 28.54 -14.07
N LEU A 36 -14.70 28.29 -12.83
CA LEU A 36 -14.42 27.02 -12.15
C LEU A 36 -15.24 25.89 -12.78
N THR A 37 -14.56 24.84 -13.24
CA THR A 37 -15.23 23.63 -13.68
C THR A 37 -15.55 22.69 -12.52
N GLN A 38 -16.63 21.92 -12.65
CA GLN A 38 -16.97 20.86 -11.68
C GLN A 38 -15.82 19.82 -11.58
N ALA A 39 -15.17 19.50 -12.69
CA ALA A 39 -14.09 18.52 -12.73
C ALA A 39 -12.89 18.96 -11.87
N THR A 40 -12.52 20.25 -11.93
CA THR A 40 -11.47 20.82 -11.10
C THR A 40 -11.85 20.84 -9.62
N PHE A 41 -13.07 21.27 -9.31
CA PHE A 41 -13.56 21.24 -7.94
C PHE A 41 -13.54 19.81 -7.36
N ASP A 42 -14.09 18.85 -8.09
CA ASP A 42 -14.13 17.45 -7.70
C ASP A 42 -12.72 16.88 -7.53
N ARG A 43 -11.80 17.17 -8.45
CA ARG A 43 -10.41 16.69 -8.37
C ARG A 43 -9.74 17.15 -7.07
N TYR A 44 -9.73 18.45 -6.81
CA TYR A 44 -8.97 18.98 -5.67
C TYR A 44 -9.66 18.68 -4.34
N THR A 45 -10.99 18.63 -4.28
CA THR A 45 -11.68 18.14 -3.08
C THR A 45 -11.36 16.68 -2.79
N GLN A 46 -11.32 15.81 -3.81
CA GLN A 46 -10.89 14.41 -3.65
C GLN A 46 -9.40 14.29 -3.27
N LEU A 47 -8.53 15.20 -3.72
CA LEU A 47 -7.13 15.22 -3.26
C LEU A 47 -7.00 15.66 -1.78
N MET A 48 -7.91 16.49 -1.30
CA MET A 48 -7.99 16.87 0.11
C MET A 48 -8.46 15.70 0.99
N THR A 49 -9.48 14.95 0.56
CA THR A 49 -9.95 13.76 1.30
C THR A 49 -8.92 12.64 1.36
N ARG A 50 -7.95 12.63 0.43
CA ARG A 50 -6.78 11.72 0.43
C ARG A 50 -5.64 12.16 1.36
N THR A 51 -5.85 13.15 2.23
CA THR A 51 -4.85 13.53 3.25
C THR A 51 -4.70 12.37 4.26
N PRO A 52 -3.49 11.83 4.47
CA PRO A 52 -3.32 10.62 5.29
C PRO A 52 -3.77 10.77 6.74
N GLY A 53 -4.31 9.71 7.33
CA GLY A 53 -4.55 9.63 8.79
C GLY A 53 -5.55 10.64 9.36
N VAL A 54 -6.37 11.28 8.52
CA VAL A 54 -7.39 12.24 8.95
C VAL A 54 -8.56 12.30 7.96
N THR A 55 -9.76 12.53 8.47
CA THR A 55 -10.92 12.86 7.63
C THR A 55 -10.90 14.35 7.31
N VAL A 56 -11.05 14.69 6.03
CA VAL A 56 -11.16 16.07 5.57
C VAL A 56 -12.55 16.30 4.99
N ASP A 57 -13.28 17.24 5.57
CA ASP A 57 -14.56 17.70 5.05
C ASP A 57 -14.34 18.93 4.16
N ALA A 58 -14.48 18.76 2.85
CA ALA A 58 -14.30 19.82 1.87
C ALA A 58 -15.61 20.09 1.11
N ASN A 59 -16.15 21.30 1.23
CA ASN A 59 -17.43 21.67 0.61
C ASN A 59 -17.36 23.07 -0.01
N ALA A 60 -18.07 23.26 -1.13
CA ALA A 60 -18.35 24.60 -1.68
C ALA A 60 -19.69 25.08 -1.14
N GLN A 61 -19.69 26.23 -0.49
CA GLN A 61 -20.92 26.91 -0.10
C GLN A 61 -21.43 27.72 -1.28
N LEU A 62 -22.72 27.54 -1.59
CA LEU A 62 -23.40 28.33 -2.62
C LEU A 62 -23.36 29.82 -2.24
N PRO A 63 -23.14 30.73 -3.20
CA PRO A 63 -23.11 32.16 -2.93
C PRO A 63 -24.43 32.61 -2.29
N GLN A 64 -24.37 33.31 -1.16
CA GLN A 64 -25.54 34.03 -0.63
C GLN A 64 -25.77 35.39 -1.34
N ASN A 65 -24.86 35.77 -2.25
CA ASN A 65 -24.89 37.06 -2.96
C ASN A 65 -25.04 36.88 -4.48
N ILE A 66 -25.67 37.87 -5.11
CA ILE A 66 -25.96 37.98 -6.56
C ILE A 66 -24.74 37.99 -7.50
N TYR A 67 -23.52 37.99 -6.97
CA TYR A 67 -22.27 38.05 -7.75
C TYR A 67 -21.65 36.67 -8.07
N GLY A 68 -22.30 35.56 -7.71
CA GLY A 68 -21.90 34.20 -8.15
C GLY A 68 -20.61 33.64 -7.54
N ALA A 69 -20.01 34.33 -6.54
CA ALA A 69 -18.78 33.90 -5.89
C ALA A 69 -19.05 32.87 -4.77
N ALA A 70 -18.57 31.64 -4.95
CA ALA A 70 -18.68 30.59 -3.94
C ALA A 70 -17.53 30.71 -2.90
N ALA A 71 -17.78 30.28 -1.67
CA ALA A 71 -16.75 30.14 -0.65
C ALA A 71 -16.46 28.65 -0.43
N MET A 72 -15.19 28.28 -0.40
CA MET A 72 -14.78 26.90 -0.15
C MET A 72 -14.38 26.74 1.31
N GLN A 73 -14.92 25.73 1.98
CA GLN A 73 -14.57 25.42 3.36
C GLN A 73 -13.91 24.04 3.40
N ALA A 74 -12.76 23.95 4.05
CA ALA A 74 -12.06 22.69 4.31
C ALA A 74 -11.73 22.57 5.80
N THR A 75 -12.30 21.57 6.46
CA THR A 75 -12.07 21.32 7.90
C THR A 75 -11.43 19.96 8.09
N SER A 76 -10.41 19.91 8.94
CA SER A 76 -9.70 18.68 9.28
C SER A 76 -9.18 18.71 10.71
N ILE A 77 -9.68 17.81 11.55
CA ILE A 77 -9.21 17.65 12.93
C ILE A 77 -8.44 16.35 13.02
N GLN A 78 -7.13 16.42 13.25
CA GLN A 78 -6.27 15.27 13.48
C GLN A 78 -5.99 15.15 14.99
N PRO A 79 -6.65 14.25 15.74
CA PRO A 79 -6.49 14.16 17.19
C PRO A 79 -5.09 13.70 17.59
N ARG A 80 -4.48 12.85 16.78
CA ARG A 80 -3.13 12.31 16.97
C ARG A 80 -2.45 12.11 15.62
N ILE A 81 -1.15 12.36 15.58
CA ILE A 81 -0.32 12.11 14.39
C ILE A 81 0.01 10.63 14.21
N TRP A 82 -0.23 9.80 15.24
CA TRP A 82 0.11 8.40 15.26
C TRP A 82 -1.13 7.50 15.31
N ASP A 83 -1.03 6.31 14.72
CA ASP A 83 -2.02 5.26 14.88
C ASP A 83 -1.32 3.92 15.13
N ILE A 84 -1.90 3.09 15.99
CA ILE A 84 -1.36 1.77 16.33
C ILE A 84 -2.50 0.76 16.30
N SER A 85 -2.28 -0.34 15.59
CA SER A 85 -3.20 -1.48 15.52
C SER A 85 -2.45 -2.78 15.75
N SER A 86 -3.17 -3.78 16.26
CA SER A 86 -2.64 -5.12 16.44
C SER A 86 -3.65 -6.14 15.95
N THR A 87 -3.17 -7.21 15.32
CA THR A 87 -3.99 -8.32 14.85
C THR A 87 -3.40 -9.63 15.33
N LEU A 88 -4.24 -10.48 15.89
CA LEU A 88 -3.84 -11.82 16.32
C LEU A 88 -4.20 -12.84 15.24
N ASP A 89 -3.26 -13.71 14.92
CA ASP A 89 -3.45 -14.85 14.02
C ASP A 89 -3.13 -16.14 14.76
N THR A 90 -4.09 -17.06 14.80
CA THR A 90 -4.03 -18.33 15.55
C THR A 90 -4.06 -19.56 14.64
N ARG A 91 -3.80 -19.40 13.34
CA ARG A 91 -3.87 -20.48 12.36
C ARG A 91 -2.76 -21.54 12.59
N ARG A 92 -3.10 -22.81 12.37
CA ARG A 92 -2.17 -23.97 12.35
C ARG A 92 -1.26 -24.09 13.59
N ASN A 93 -1.81 -23.89 14.80
CA ASN A 93 -1.07 -23.92 16.07
C ASN A 93 0.10 -22.93 16.14
N GLN A 94 0.11 -21.88 15.31
CA GLN A 94 1.08 -20.78 15.41
C GLN A 94 0.33 -19.54 15.89
N ASN A 95 0.62 -19.12 17.12
CA ASN A 95 0.07 -17.89 17.67
C ASN A 95 1.03 -16.75 17.33
N MET A 96 0.56 -15.80 16.54
CA MET A 96 1.33 -14.64 16.10
C MET A 96 0.53 -13.37 16.33
N ALA A 97 1.21 -12.32 16.78
CA ALA A 97 0.66 -10.97 16.79
C ALA A 97 1.35 -10.14 15.70
N PHE A 98 0.56 -9.47 14.88
CA PHE A 98 1.03 -8.44 13.96
C PHE A 98 0.74 -7.10 14.59
N VAL A 99 1.77 -6.29 14.81
CA VAL A 99 1.64 -4.92 15.33
C VAL A 99 2.01 -3.95 14.23
N ASN A 100 1.10 -3.03 13.92
CA ASN A 100 1.30 -1.97 12.95
C ASN A 100 1.24 -0.62 13.66
N GLY A 101 2.17 0.26 13.33
CA GLY A 101 2.17 1.65 13.76
C GLY A 101 2.27 2.56 12.55
N SER A 102 1.71 3.76 12.61
CA SER A 102 1.93 4.78 11.60
C SER A 102 2.06 6.17 12.19
N LEU A 103 2.76 7.05 11.48
CA LEU A 103 2.85 8.49 11.71
C LEU A 103 2.38 9.19 10.44
N SER A 104 1.50 10.18 10.54
CA SER A 104 0.89 10.88 9.39
C SER A 104 0.99 12.39 9.53
N ASN A 105 1.19 13.08 8.40
CA ASN A 105 1.25 14.54 8.28
C ASN A 105 2.37 15.18 9.10
N LEU A 106 3.56 14.58 9.06
CA LEU A 106 4.79 15.17 9.64
C LEU A 106 5.29 16.36 8.82
N THR A 107 4.94 16.39 7.54
CA THR A 107 5.22 17.46 6.58
C THR A 107 3.92 17.96 5.93
N SER A 108 3.95 19.14 5.32
CA SER A 108 2.80 19.66 4.56
C SER A 108 2.56 18.95 3.23
N TYR A 109 3.36 17.94 2.85
CA TYR A 109 3.17 17.16 1.62
C TYR A 109 2.25 15.93 1.81
N GLY A 110 1.58 15.82 2.98
CA GLY A 110 0.67 14.72 3.26
C GLY A 110 1.41 13.39 3.24
N ASP A 111 2.46 13.30 4.06
CA ASP A 111 3.29 12.12 4.19
C ASP A 111 2.74 11.16 5.26
N GLN A 112 3.07 9.88 5.12
CA GLN A 112 2.78 8.86 6.11
C GLN A 112 3.90 7.83 6.18
N LEU A 113 4.40 7.58 7.39
CA LEU A 113 5.36 6.54 7.70
C LEU A 113 4.65 5.41 8.46
N GLY A 114 4.60 4.22 7.88
CA GLY A 114 4.11 3.00 8.51
C GLY A 114 5.24 2.04 8.89
N VAL A 115 5.09 1.40 10.03
CA VAL A 115 5.96 0.34 10.55
C VAL A 115 5.10 -0.87 10.89
N ALA A 116 5.52 -2.06 10.49
CA ALA A 116 4.83 -3.30 10.79
C ALA A 116 5.82 -4.33 11.35
N THR A 117 5.44 -5.05 12.40
CA THR A 117 6.27 -6.09 13.00
C THR A 117 5.46 -7.32 13.38
N LEU A 118 6.10 -8.48 13.37
CA LEU A 118 5.53 -9.75 13.82
C LEU A 118 6.16 -10.13 15.16
N ILE A 119 5.31 -10.37 16.15
CA ILE A 119 5.67 -10.86 17.47
C ILE A 119 5.22 -12.32 17.59
N PRO A 120 6.15 -13.29 17.65
CA PRO A 120 5.81 -14.68 17.90
C PRO A 120 5.33 -14.83 19.34
N LEU A 121 4.15 -15.43 19.54
CA LEU A 121 3.56 -15.64 20.86
C LEU A 121 3.86 -17.03 21.45
N ASP A 122 4.47 -17.92 20.66
CA ASP A 122 4.96 -19.22 21.10
C ASP A 122 6.47 -19.35 20.88
N SER A 123 7.15 -19.94 21.85
CA SER A 123 8.56 -20.31 21.86
C SER A 123 9.01 -21.21 20.69
N SER A 124 8.07 -21.97 20.09
CA SER A 124 8.32 -22.79 18.91
C SER A 124 8.43 -21.96 17.62
N THR A 125 7.83 -20.76 17.61
CA THR A 125 7.73 -19.91 16.42
C THR A 125 8.93 -18.98 16.33
N ARG A 126 9.88 -19.29 15.44
CA ARG A 126 11.08 -18.48 15.18
C ARG A 126 10.94 -17.69 13.88
N LYS A 127 9.92 -16.84 13.86
CA LYS A 127 9.61 -15.92 12.75
C LYS A 127 9.85 -14.49 13.19
N SER A 128 10.44 -13.70 12.32
CA SER A 128 10.64 -12.27 12.52
C SER A 128 10.31 -11.53 11.24
N TYR A 129 9.55 -10.45 11.38
CA TYR A 129 9.18 -9.58 10.27
C TYR A 129 9.31 -8.14 10.72
N LEU A 130 9.90 -7.30 9.88
CA LEU A 130 9.90 -5.85 10.02
C LEU A 130 9.59 -5.25 8.64
N GLY A 131 8.49 -4.52 8.54
CA GLY A 131 8.09 -3.77 7.36
C GLY A 131 8.14 -2.27 7.64
N LEU A 132 8.58 -1.51 6.65
CA LEU A 132 8.58 -0.05 6.61
C LEU A 132 7.89 0.40 5.32
N ASN A 133 7.01 1.39 5.44
CA ASN A 133 6.32 2.01 4.31
C ASN A 133 6.36 3.52 4.49
N TYR A 134 6.85 4.26 3.52
CA TYR A 134 6.79 5.72 3.54
C TYR A 134 6.10 6.20 2.26
N GLN A 135 5.11 7.06 2.39
CA GLN A 135 4.43 7.67 1.25
C GLN A 135 4.36 9.19 1.41
N GLN A 136 4.39 9.92 0.30
CA GLN A 136 4.18 11.37 0.28
C GLN A 136 3.67 11.82 -1.09
N PHE A 137 2.95 12.95 -1.14
CA PHE A 137 2.63 13.60 -2.40
C PHE A 137 3.80 14.43 -2.89
N LEU A 138 4.18 14.23 -4.15
CA LEU A 138 5.25 14.99 -4.82
C LEU A 138 4.72 16.23 -5.54
N SER A 139 3.41 16.30 -5.77
CA SER A 139 2.77 17.46 -6.40
C SER A 139 1.37 17.67 -5.86
N ASP A 140 0.88 18.91 -5.95
CA ASP A 140 -0.51 19.26 -5.65
C ASP A 140 -1.49 18.70 -6.70
N GLU A 141 -0.99 18.10 -7.80
CA GLU A 141 -1.79 17.37 -8.78
C GLU A 141 -2.06 15.92 -8.38
N GLY A 142 -1.56 15.46 -7.22
CA GLY A 142 -1.83 14.12 -6.71
C GLY A 142 -0.81 13.05 -7.08
N LEU A 143 0.29 13.40 -7.79
CA LEU A 143 1.42 12.48 -7.95
C LEU A 143 1.94 12.10 -6.56
N MET A 144 1.94 10.81 -6.24
CA MET A 144 2.37 10.27 -4.97
C MET A 144 3.55 9.33 -5.18
N MET A 145 4.53 9.41 -4.29
CA MET A 145 5.61 8.43 -4.17
C MET A 145 5.37 7.56 -2.95
N GLN A 146 5.67 6.26 -3.07
CA GLN A 146 5.68 5.30 -1.99
C GLN A 146 6.99 4.51 -2.02
N LEU A 147 7.67 4.45 -0.89
CA LEU A 147 8.85 3.64 -0.64
C LEU A 147 8.45 2.50 0.30
N LYS A 148 8.82 1.28 -0.06
CA LYS A 148 8.54 0.06 0.72
C LYS A 148 9.85 -0.65 1.03
N GLY A 149 9.98 -1.15 2.24
CA GLY A 149 11.11 -1.98 2.66
C GLY A 149 10.63 -3.04 3.63
N SER A 150 11.11 -4.27 3.52
CA SER A 150 10.82 -5.29 4.52
C SER A 150 11.95 -6.28 4.70
N PHE A 151 12.02 -6.80 5.91
CA PHE A 151 12.89 -7.89 6.32
C PHE A 151 12.02 -9.00 6.88
N TYR A 152 12.25 -10.22 6.39
CA TYR A 152 11.58 -11.42 6.86
C TYR A 152 12.61 -12.51 7.12
N ARG A 153 12.48 -13.17 8.27
CA ARG A 153 13.31 -14.31 8.64
C ARG A 153 12.43 -15.41 9.25
N ASP A 154 12.57 -16.60 8.72
CA ASP A 154 11.96 -17.82 9.25
C ASP A 154 13.05 -18.86 9.51
N ASN A 155 13.08 -19.40 10.72
CA ASN A 155 14.05 -20.40 11.13
C ASN A 155 13.37 -21.48 11.99
N PRO A 156 12.50 -22.31 11.39
CA PRO A 156 11.72 -23.29 12.13
C PRO A 156 12.64 -24.29 12.83
N ARG A 157 12.27 -24.69 14.06
CA ARG A 157 13.02 -25.70 14.83
C ARG A 157 12.81 -27.10 14.24
N ASP A 158 11.56 -27.40 13.92
CA ASP A 158 11.09 -28.73 13.58
C ASP A 158 11.18 -28.99 12.08
N TYR A 159 11.37 -30.27 11.73
CA TYR A 159 11.27 -30.71 10.35
C TYR A 159 9.80 -30.94 10.00
N SER A 160 9.42 -30.52 8.80
CA SER A 160 8.10 -30.81 8.23
C SER A 160 8.21 -32.05 7.34
N ARG A 161 7.21 -32.94 7.46
CA ARG A 161 7.12 -34.16 6.66
C ARG A 161 6.91 -33.81 5.19
N LEU A 162 7.81 -34.25 4.32
CA LEU A 162 7.68 -34.09 2.86
C LEU A 162 7.01 -35.30 2.23
N LEU A 163 7.45 -36.50 2.59
CA LEU A 163 7.03 -37.74 1.96
C LEU A 163 7.16 -38.90 2.94
N ASN A 164 6.25 -39.87 2.85
CA ASN A 164 6.32 -41.15 3.56
C ASN A 164 6.57 -42.27 2.54
N PHE A 165 7.36 -43.28 2.90
CA PHE A 165 7.59 -44.49 2.12
C PHE A 165 7.65 -45.72 3.05
N THR A 166 7.65 -46.93 2.49
CA THR A 166 7.40 -48.18 3.23
C THR A 166 8.27 -48.36 4.49
N ASP A 167 9.55 -48.00 4.41
CA ASP A 167 10.52 -48.24 5.50
C ASP A 167 10.97 -46.95 6.20
N GLY A 168 10.36 -45.80 5.89
CA GLY A 168 10.87 -44.52 6.35
C GLY A 168 10.12 -43.28 5.87
N TYR A 169 10.72 -42.12 6.11
CA TYR A 169 10.17 -40.84 5.70
C TYR A 169 11.24 -39.80 5.38
N LEU A 170 10.82 -38.82 4.58
CA LEU A 170 11.60 -37.67 4.17
C LEU A 170 11.06 -36.42 4.87
N ASP A 171 11.96 -35.74 5.55
CA ASP A 171 11.67 -34.59 6.38
C ASP A 171 12.51 -33.40 5.91
N SER A 172 11.96 -32.19 5.97
CA SER A 172 12.63 -30.97 5.50
C SER A 172 12.54 -29.84 6.51
N ARG A 173 13.61 -29.07 6.61
CA ARG A 173 13.67 -27.84 7.39
C ARG A 173 14.26 -26.74 6.54
N GLN A 174 13.42 -25.76 6.21
CA GLN A 174 13.80 -24.62 5.39
C GLN A 174 13.97 -23.38 6.25
N LYS A 175 15.19 -22.84 6.31
CA LYS A 175 15.46 -21.52 6.85
C LYS A 175 15.40 -20.51 5.71
N THR A 176 14.62 -19.45 5.90
CA THR A 176 14.43 -18.39 4.89
C THR A 176 14.88 -17.05 5.45
N THR A 177 15.59 -16.26 4.66
CA THR A 177 15.86 -14.85 4.92
C THR A 177 15.55 -14.06 3.66
N GLN A 178 14.70 -13.05 3.77
CA GLN A 178 14.24 -12.26 2.64
C GLN A 178 14.30 -10.78 2.97
N TYR A 179 14.84 -10.02 2.04
CA TYR A 179 14.83 -8.56 2.01
C TYR A 179 14.02 -8.12 0.81
N ASN A 180 13.11 -7.16 1.00
CA ASN A 180 12.41 -6.50 -0.08
C ASN A 180 12.64 -5.00 0.03
N GLY A 181 12.77 -4.34 -1.11
CA GLY A 181 12.82 -2.89 -1.22
C GLY A 181 12.13 -2.45 -2.51
N GLY A 182 11.55 -1.26 -2.54
CA GLY A 182 10.97 -0.76 -3.78
C GLY A 182 10.46 0.66 -3.66
N ALA A 183 10.23 1.25 -4.83
CA ALA A 183 9.65 2.57 -4.99
C ALA A 183 8.52 2.50 -6.02
N THR A 184 7.40 3.17 -5.73
CA THR A 184 6.25 3.22 -6.61
C THR A 184 5.75 4.65 -6.68
N PHE A 185 5.39 5.08 -7.88
CA PHE A 185 4.76 6.36 -8.17
C PHE A 185 3.33 6.12 -8.65
N SER A 186 2.40 6.93 -8.18
CA SER A 186 0.98 6.84 -8.52
C SER A 186 0.47 8.21 -8.92
N TYR A 187 -0.20 8.30 -10.08
CA TYR A 187 -0.83 9.53 -10.54
C TYR A 187 -2.32 9.32 -10.81
N PRO A 188 -3.21 10.05 -10.13
CA PRO A 188 -4.64 10.02 -10.40
C PRO A 188 -4.94 10.87 -11.65
N VAL A 189 -5.21 10.19 -12.76
CA VAL A 189 -5.57 10.84 -14.03
C VAL A 189 -6.98 11.39 -13.93
N VAL A 190 -7.94 10.57 -13.48
CA VAL A 190 -9.32 10.99 -13.22
C VAL A 190 -9.61 10.84 -11.75
N LEU A 191 -10.19 11.87 -11.15
CA LEU A 191 -10.52 11.86 -9.74
C LEU A 191 -11.78 12.67 -9.47
N THR A 192 -12.91 11.97 -9.40
CA THR A 192 -14.21 12.54 -9.03
C THR A 192 -14.86 11.68 -7.94
N GLY A 193 -15.99 12.15 -7.39
CA GLY A 193 -16.73 11.38 -6.38
C GLY A 193 -17.30 10.05 -6.91
N LYS A 194 -17.56 9.93 -8.22
CA LYS A 194 -18.14 8.72 -8.84
C LYS A 194 -17.19 7.96 -9.74
N GLN A 195 -16.08 8.56 -10.16
CA GLN A 195 -15.14 7.96 -11.09
C GLN A 195 -13.70 8.25 -10.67
N GLN A 196 -12.88 7.22 -10.58
CA GLN A 196 -11.46 7.38 -10.31
C GLN A 196 -10.66 6.50 -11.28
N PHE A 197 -9.57 7.05 -11.82
CA PHE A 197 -8.63 6.31 -12.65
C PHE A 197 -7.22 6.76 -12.34
N SER A 198 -6.34 5.82 -12.02
CA SER A 198 -4.95 6.09 -11.65
C SER A 198 -4.00 5.20 -12.44
N ILE A 199 -2.84 5.75 -12.76
CA ILE A 199 -1.72 5.01 -13.33
C ILE A 199 -0.61 4.89 -12.29
N ASN A 200 0.11 3.78 -12.34
CA ASN A 200 1.13 3.40 -11.38
C ASN A 200 2.38 2.94 -12.11
N GLY A 201 3.54 3.33 -11.63
CA GLY A 201 4.83 2.87 -12.15
C GLY A 201 5.81 2.71 -11.01
N GLY A 202 6.62 1.67 -11.02
CA GLY A 202 7.54 1.43 -9.92
C GLY A 202 8.60 0.38 -10.22
N MET A 203 9.45 0.19 -9.24
CA MET A 203 10.46 -0.86 -9.23
C MET A 203 10.52 -1.48 -7.84
N ASP A 204 10.83 -2.77 -7.80
CA ASP A 204 11.09 -3.47 -6.55
C ASP A 204 12.22 -4.48 -6.70
N TYR A 205 12.82 -4.82 -5.58
CA TYR A 205 13.97 -5.69 -5.47
C TYR A 205 13.74 -6.65 -4.31
N THR A 206 13.87 -7.94 -4.59
CA THR A 206 13.83 -9.00 -3.59
C THR A 206 15.15 -9.75 -3.57
N ASP A 207 15.78 -9.87 -2.40
CA ASP A 207 16.89 -10.81 -2.14
C ASP A 207 16.37 -11.88 -1.18
N ARG A 208 16.35 -13.13 -1.62
CA ARG A 208 15.90 -14.27 -0.83
C ARG A 208 16.96 -15.34 -0.77
N ARG A 209 17.29 -15.77 0.45
CA ARG A 209 18.18 -16.89 0.75
C ARG A 209 17.39 -17.98 1.45
N ASN A 210 17.47 -19.20 0.92
CA ASN A 210 16.94 -20.37 1.59
C ASN A 210 18.02 -21.42 1.79
N ASP A 211 18.16 -21.88 3.03
CA ASP A 211 18.93 -23.08 3.36
C ASP A 211 17.92 -24.19 3.65
N ASN A 212 17.78 -25.16 2.74
CA ASN A 212 16.89 -26.28 2.91
C ASN A 212 17.66 -27.54 3.30
N ASN A 213 17.48 -27.99 4.54
CA ASN A 213 18.05 -29.24 5.03
C ASN A 213 17.02 -30.35 4.88
N ILE A 214 17.35 -31.35 4.09
CA ILE A 214 16.52 -32.52 3.80
C ILE A 214 17.22 -33.73 4.41
N ARG A 215 16.47 -34.56 5.14
CA ARG A 215 16.98 -35.81 5.71
C ARG A 215 16.05 -36.97 5.40
N ALA A 216 16.65 -38.13 5.17
CA ALA A 216 15.95 -39.40 5.05
C ALA A 216 16.07 -40.15 6.39
N ILE A 217 14.92 -40.52 6.95
CA ILE A 217 14.81 -41.34 8.15
C ILE A 217 14.31 -42.72 7.73
N VAL A 218 15.02 -43.79 8.11
CA VAL A 218 14.62 -45.18 7.86
C VAL A 218 14.83 -45.94 9.16
N ASN A 219 13.87 -46.75 9.59
CA ASN A 219 13.94 -47.47 10.87
C ASN A 219 14.27 -46.56 12.08
N ASN A 220 13.74 -45.33 12.10
CA ASN A 220 14.03 -44.31 13.11
C ASN A 220 15.48 -43.79 13.17
N GLU A 221 16.34 -44.17 12.21
CA GLU A 221 17.70 -43.65 12.08
C GLU A 221 17.85 -42.75 10.86
N THR A 222 18.71 -41.74 10.97
CA THR A 222 19.02 -40.86 9.84
C THR A 222 20.00 -41.56 8.91
N GLN A 223 19.50 -42.02 7.77
CA GLN A 223 20.32 -42.71 6.75
C GLN A 223 21.13 -41.75 5.89
N GLY A 224 20.68 -40.49 5.76
CA GLY A 224 21.37 -39.50 4.95
C GLY A 224 20.67 -38.16 4.97
N GLY A 225 21.39 -37.13 4.53
CA GLY A 225 20.85 -35.80 4.40
C GLY A 225 21.58 -34.96 3.36
N ALA A 226 20.88 -33.99 2.80
CA ALA A 226 21.39 -33.04 1.85
C ALA A 226 21.00 -31.62 2.30
N THR A 227 21.90 -30.67 2.14
CA THR A 227 21.58 -29.26 2.31
C THR A 227 21.59 -28.57 0.95
N VAL A 228 20.44 -28.07 0.53
CA VAL A 228 20.27 -27.31 -0.69
C VAL A 228 20.22 -25.83 -0.33
N LYS A 229 21.24 -25.07 -0.77
CA LYS A 229 21.26 -23.61 -0.60
C LYS A 229 20.77 -22.96 -1.88
N THR A 230 19.82 -22.06 -1.75
CA THR A 230 19.31 -21.24 -2.86
C THR A 230 19.44 -19.78 -2.51
N HIS A 231 19.84 -18.99 -3.48
CA HIS A 231 19.94 -17.54 -3.38
C HIS A 231 19.32 -16.98 -4.64
N VAL A 232 18.32 -16.11 -4.47
CA VAL A 232 17.56 -15.53 -5.56
C VAL A 232 17.48 -14.03 -5.36
N ARG A 233 17.97 -13.30 -6.35
CA ARG A 233 17.78 -11.86 -6.46
C ARG A 233 16.86 -11.56 -7.62
N TYR A 234 15.87 -10.71 -7.37
CA TYR A 234 14.82 -10.41 -8.33
C TYR A 234 14.51 -8.91 -8.36
N PRO A 235 15.21 -8.14 -9.20
CA PRO A 235 14.78 -6.79 -9.56
C PRO A 235 13.61 -6.87 -10.56
N ALA A 236 12.57 -6.09 -10.34
CA ALA A 236 11.41 -6.02 -11.21
C ALA A 236 10.96 -4.57 -11.42
N LEU A 237 10.39 -4.32 -12.58
CA LEU A 237 9.63 -3.12 -12.89
C LEU A 237 8.14 -3.45 -12.88
N GLU A 238 7.35 -2.53 -12.36
CA GLU A 238 5.90 -2.64 -12.26
C GLU A 238 5.27 -1.46 -12.98
N PHE A 239 4.29 -1.73 -13.84
CA PHE A 239 3.39 -0.74 -14.40
C PHE A 239 1.96 -1.19 -14.14
N GLY A 240 1.10 -0.28 -13.69
CA GLY A 240 -0.27 -0.63 -13.37
C GLY A 240 -1.24 0.49 -13.67
N MET A 241 -2.50 0.13 -13.72
CA MET A 241 -3.62 1.04 -13.78
C MET A 241 -4.72 0.52 -12.86
N SER A 242 -5.41 1.44 -12.20
CA SER A 242 -6.57 1.11 -11.38
C SER A 242 -7.71 2.07 -11.67
N GLY A 243 -8.92 1.53 -11.64
CA GLY A 243 -10.17 2.24 -11.94
C GLY A 243 -11.24 1.93 -10.91
N PHE A 244 -12.08 2.92 -10.65
CA PHE A 244 -13.28 2.81 -9.82
C PHE A 244 -14.40 3.61 -10.47
N GLN A 245 -15.60 3.03 -10.51
CA GLN A 245 -16.82 3.66 -10.98
C GLN A 245 -17.97 3.33 -10.03
N ALA A 246 -18.61 4.35 -9.47
CA ALA A 246 -19.81 4.23 -8.66
C ALA A 246 -21.05 4.60 -9.48
N TYR A 247 -22.05 3.73 -9.40
CA TYR A 247 -23.42 3.93 -9.84
C TYR A 247 -24.31 4.09 -8.60
N GLU A 248 -25.60 4.43 -8.78
CA GLU A 248 -26.50 4.70 -7.65
C GLU A 248 -26.68 3.51 -6.69
N ARG A 249 -26.55 2.28 -7.17
CA ARG A 249 -26.78 1.04 -6.40
C ARG A 249 -25.69 -0.01 -6.56
N ALA A 250 -24.58 0.35 -7.19
CA ALA A 250 -23.50 -0.56 -7.49
C ALA A 250 -22.19 0.18 -7.64
N SER A 251 -21.07 -0.50 -7.42
CA SER A 251 -19.76 0.02 -7.79
C SER A 251 -18.96 -1.06 -8.51
N ILE A 252 -18.04 -0.61 -9.37
CA ILE A 252 -17.10 -1.46 -10.10
C ILE A 252 -15.71 -0.91 -9.82
N ASN A 253 -14.80 -1.78 -9.40
CA ASN A 253 -13.39 -1.49 -9.28
C ASN A 253 -12.58 -2.49 -10.10
N GLY A 254 -11.44 -2.04 -10.63
CA GLY A 254 -10.56 -2.88 -11.42
C GLY A 254 -9.12 -2.44 -11.27
N LYS A 255 -8.20 -3.40 -11.29
CA LYS A 255 -6.76 -3.13 -11.30
C LYS A 255 -6.09 -4.08 -12.29
N LEU A 256 -5.24 -3.51 -13.14
CA LEU A 256 -4.34 -4.24 -14.01
C LEU A 256 -2.91 -3.89 -13.60
N THR A 257 -2.06 -4.89 -13.42
CA THR A 257 -0.63 -4.68 -13.15
C THR A 257 0.20 -5.62 -14.02
N LEU A 258 1.14 -5.04 -14.75
CA LEU A 258 2.16 -5.72 -15.51
C LEU A 258 3.46 -5.61 -14.74
N ARG A 259 4.05 -6.75 -14.43
CA ARG A 259 5.31 -6.84 -13.70
C ARG A 259 6.32 -7.61 -14.53
N GLN A 260 7.48 -7.02 -14.75
CA GLN A 260 8.54 -7.63 -15.54
C GLN A 260 9.85 -7.65 -14.75
N GLY A 261 10.40 -8.84 -14.57
CA GLY A 261 11.74 -9.03 -14.04
C GLY A 261 12.79 -8.44 -14.98
N VAL A 262 13.78 -7.74 -14.42
CA VAL A 262 14.87 -7.15 -15.20
C VAL A 262 16.08 -8.08 -15.14
N ASN A 263 16.53 -8.57 -16.29
CA ASN A 263 17.78 -9.33 -16.38
C ASN A 263 18.97 -8.36 -16.36
N ALA A 264 19.31 -7.84 -15.18
CA ALA A 264 20.45 -6.96 -14.99
C ALA A 264 21.68 -7.72 -14.46
N GLY A 265 22.23 -8.66 -15.24
CA GLY A 265 23.51 -9.33 -14.95
C GLY A 265 23.64 -9.82 -13.48
N SER A 266 24.72 -9.43 -12.79
CA SER A 266 25.05 -9.80 -11.39
C SER A 266 24.00 -9.45 -10.31
N LEU A 267 22.87 -8.86 -10.70
CA LEU A 267 21.75 -8.48 -9.84
C LEU A 267 20.55 -9.42 -9.93
N ALA A 268 20.54 -10.39 -10.86
CA ALA A 268 19.43 -11.33 -11.04
C ALA A 268 19.93 -12.78 -11.13
N ASP A 269 19.47 -13.63 -10.22
CA ASP A 269 19.83 -15.06 -10.17
C ASP A 269 18.71 -15.97 -10.75
N ALA A 270 17.54 -15.42 -11.07
CA ALA A 270 16.39 -16.18 -11.57
C ALA A 270 15.68 -15.50 -12.74
N ALA A 271 15.28 -16.31 -13.73
CA ALA A 271 14.50 -15.91 -14.90
C ALA A 271 13.13 -15.30 -14.51
N PRO A 272 12.58 -14.39 -15.32
CA PRO A 272 11.36 -13.66 -14.99
C PRO A 272 10.18 -14.60 -14.72
N ILE A 273 9.55 -14.46 -13.54
CA ILE A 273 8.17 -14.91 -13.38
C ILE A 273 7.33 -13.84 -14.08
N GLN A 274 6.92 -14.10 -15.33
CA GLN A 274 5.87 -13.32 -15.99
C GLN A 274 4.56 -13.56 -15.22
N GLY A 275 4.24 -12.64 -14.31
CA GLY A 275 2.95 -12.60 -13.62
C GLY A 275 2.09 -11.52 -14.26
N ASN A 276 1.14 -11.92 -15.11
CA ASN A 276 0.02 -11.06 -15.47
C ASN A 276 -1.08 -11.28 -14.44
N ASP A 277 -1.05 -10.52 -13.35
CA ASP A 277 -2.13 -10.55 -12.37
C ASP A 277 -3.28 -9.64 -12.83
N LEU A 278 -4.24 -10.25 -13.50
CA LEU A 278 -5.57 -9.69 -13.76
C LEU A 278 -6.46 -10.04 -12.56
N VAL A 279 -6.69 -9.08 -11.67
CA VAL A 279 -7.64 -9.26 -10.57
C VAL A 279 -8.85 -8.35 -10.82
N LEU A 280 -9.92 -8.95 -11.32
CA LEU A 280 -11.23 -8.31 -11.47
C LEU A 280 -12.05 -8.60 -10.21
N TYR A 281 -12.24 -7.60 -9.35
CA TYR A 281 -13.22 -7.68 -8.29
C TYR A 281 -14.56 -7.16 -8.85
N ALA A 282 -15.60 -7.99 -8.82
CA ALA A 282 -16.90 -7.62 -9.37
C ALA A 282 -17.98 -7.65 -8.28
N VAL A 283 -18.63 -6.50 -8.12
CA VAL A 283 -19.94 -6.24 -7.51
C VAL A 283 -20.05 -6.47 -6.00
N GLU A 284 -19.97 -5.39 -5.23
CA GLU A 284 -20.59 -5.33 -3.91
C GLU A 284 -21.94 -4.60 -4.04
N LYS A 285 -23.05 -5.34 -3.93
CA LYS A 285 -24.39 -4.77 -3.78
C LYS A 285 -24.54 -4.33 -2.33
N GLN A 286 -24.55 -3.02 -2.08
CA GLN A 286 -25.15 -2.51 -0.85
C GLN A 286 -26.68 -2.49 -1.06
N TYR A 287 -27.39 -3.27 -0.23
CA TYR A 287 -28.86 -3.29 -0.18
C TYR A 287 -29.39 -2.08 0.57
#